data_AF-A0A2C1KH13-F1
#
_entry.id   AF-A0A2C1KH13-F1
#
_cell.length_a   1.000
_cell.length_b   1.000
_cell.length_c   1.000
_cell.angle_alpha   90.00
_cell.angle_beta   90.00
_cell.angle_gamma   90.00
#
_symmetry.space_group_name_H-M   'P 1'
#
loop_
_entity.id
_entity.type
_entity.pdbx_description
1 polymer ?
#
loop_
_entity_poly.entity_id
_entity_poly.type
_entity_poly.pdbx_seq_one_letter_code
_entity_poly.pdbx_strand_id
1 'polypeptide(L)'
;MLLFVKWLLFFYPKRPEMRYISFKTAKNLVEVNSKYGKGKTVPIENIKKTVNNRKQEIERLNKEIARVNRNQSRLQRAEGYLKNYEKHQAIVEKYENNPFLKGKMLISKSAKQEYDRAVIARNNYQEYMNKEGISDRTKFESQKNILSEIEVKVPEFKEQIQFQEKGLGLLDAVIKGIEIAGKEMNRQQKLKSMKVKRKERIIVKTIQSWKDKKCRSRLNYSYIIKKTLSAVTPRGRGIYKG
;
A
#
# COMPACT_ATOMS: atom_id res chain seq x y z
N MET A 1 -7.81 10.75 32.35
CA MET A 1 -7.39 10.10 31.09
C MET A 1 -7.56 8.57 31.11
N LEU A 2 -7.05 7.84 32.11
CA LEU A 2 -7.16 6.37 32.21
C LEU A 2 -8.61 5.83 32.29
N LEU A 3 -9.52 6.56 32.94
CA LEU A 3 -10.94 6.17 33.04
C LEU A 3 -11.65 6.16 31.69
N PHE A 4 -11.34 7.12 30.81
CA PHE A 4 -11.93 7.22 29.47
C PHE A 4 -11.54 6.04 28.57
N VAL A 5 -10.25 5.67 28.57
CA VAL A 5 -9.78 4.51 27.80
C VAL A 5 -10.36 3.21 28.37
N LYS A 6 -10.48 3.09 29.70
CA LYS A 6 -11.13 1.94 30.35
C LYS A 6 -12.61 1.80 30.00
N TRP A 7 -13.35 2.92 29.92
CA TRP A 7 -14.74 2.91 29.47
C TRP A 7 -14.85 2.45 28.01
N LEU A 8 -13.96 2.93 27.13
CA LEU A 8 -13.93 2.50 25.73
C LEU A 8 -13.65 0.99 25.56
N LEU A 9 -12.79 0.41 26.40
CA LEU A 9 -12.47 -1.02 26.38
C LEU A 9 -13.70 -1.92 26.53
N PHE A 10 -14.69 -1.47 27.31
CA PHE A 10 -15.92 -2.21 27.54
C PHE A 10 -16.66 -2.50 26.23
N PHE A 11 -16.59 -1.58 25.27
CA PHE A 11 -17.23 -1.71 23.96
C PHE A 11 -16.47 -2.60 22.97
N TYR A 12 -15.22 -2.96 23.27
CA TYR A 12 -14.36 -3.78 22.41
C TYR A 12 -13.71 -4.94 23.19
N PRO A 13 -14.50 -5.85 23.80
CA PRO A 13 -13.99 -6.88 24.70
C PRO A 13 -13.09 -7.91 24.02
N LYS A 14 -13.28 -8.14 22.71
CA LYS A 14 -12.51 -9.10 21.91
C LYS A 14 -11.14 -8.57 21.43
N ARG A 15 -10.73 -7.38 21.87
CA ARG A 15 -9.56 -6.65 21.36
C ARG A 15 -8.59 -6.26 22.50
N PRO A 16 -7.75 -7.18 23.00
CA PRO A 16 -6.86 -6.93 24.13
C PRO A 16 -5.82 -5.81 23.87
N GLU A 17 -5.45 -5.58 22.62
CA GLU A 17 -4.58 -4.50 22.17
C GLU A 17 -5.12 -3.12 22.53
N MET A 18 -6.45 -2.99 22.69
CA MET A 18 -7.10 -1.73 23.03
C MET A 18 -6.62 -1.15 24.37
N ARG A 19 -6.02 -1.97 25.25
CA ARG A 19 -5.46 -1.50 26.54
C ARG A 19 -4.27 -0.58 26.36
N TYR A 20 -3.67 -0.60 25.18
CA TYR A 20 -2.44 0.12 24.82
C TYR A 20 -2.70 1.29 23.86
N ILE A 21 -3.97 1.60 23.57
CA ILE A 21 -4.30 2.69 22.65
C ILE A 21 -3.99 4.05 23.26
N SER A 22 -3.56 4.97 22.41
CA SER A 22 -3.38 6.36 22.82
C SER A 22 -4.73 7.03 23.07
N PHE A 23 -4.74 8.06 23.92
CA PHE A 23 -5.93 8.88 24.14
C PHE A 23 -6.46 9.51 22.85
N LYS A 24 -5.57 9.90 21.93
CA LYS A 24 -5.93 10.43 20.61
C LYS A 24 -6.67 9.37 19.78
N THR A 25 -6.16 8.15 19.73
CA THR A 25 -6.80 7.03 19.03
C THR A 25 -8.16 6.71 19.64
N ALA A 26 -8.27 6.72 20.98
CA ALA A 26 -9.52 6.52 21.69
C ALA A 26 -10.57 7.59 21.32
N LYS A 27 -10.19 8.87 21.30
CA LYS A 27 -11.05 9.97 20.84
C LYS A 27 -11.52 9.77 19.41
N ASN A 28 -10.59 9.46 18.50
CA ASN A 28 -10.92 9.22 17.10
C ASN A 28 -11.89 8.03 16.95
N LEU A 29 -11.75 6.96 17.75
CA LEU A 29 -12.65 5.81 17.68
C LEU A 29 -14.07 6.15 18.18
N VAL A 30 -14.19 6.99 19.21
CA VAL A 30 -15.49 7.52 19.64
C VAL A 30 -16.14 8.35 18.53
N GLU A 31 -15.34 9.20 17.88
CA GLU A 31 -15.82 10.00 16.74
C GLU A 31 -16.29 9.12 15.58
N VAL A 32 -15.56 8.04 15.27
CA VAL A 32 -15.98 7.03 14.27
C VAL A 32 -17.29 6.39 14.66
N ASN A 33 -17.45 5.97 15.92
CA ASN A 33 -18.70 5.36 16.39
C ASN A 33 -19.87 6.34 16.30
N SER A 34 -19.64 7.62 16.62
CA SER A 34 -20.67 8.66 16.48
C SER A 34 -21.07 8.89 15.03
N LYS A 35 -20.09 8.98 14.11
CA LYS A 35 -20.33 9.31 12.70
C LYS A 35 -20.92 8.15 11.89
N TYR A 36 -20.44 6.93 12.13
CA TYR A 36 -20.74 5.77 11.28
C TYR A 36 -21.57 4.69 11.98
N GLY A 37 -21.65 4.73 13.31
CA GLY A 37 -22.29 3.69 14.11
C GLY A 37 -23.79 3.86 14.33
N LYS A 38 -24.38 5.03 13.99
CA LYS A 38 -25.81 5.35 14.25
C LYS A 38 -26.24 4.97 15.68
N GLY A 39 -25.42 5.35 16.67
CA GLY A 39 -25.66 5.01 18.09
C GLY A 39 -25.12 3.63 18.53
N LYS A 40 -24.50 2.86 17.64
CA LYS A 40 -23.85 1.56 17.94
C LYS A 40 -22.34 1.64 17.78
N THR A 41 -21.63 0.69 18.39
CA THR A 41 -20.18 0.55 18.22
C THR A 41 -19.86 -0.06 16.86
N VAL A 42 -18.94 0.57 16.13
CA VAL A 42 -18.50 0.07 14.84
C VAL A 42 -17.39 -0.96 15.07
N PRO A 43 -17.53 -2.21 14.56
CA PRO A 43 -16.48 -3.22 14.64
C PRO A 43 -15.19 -2.74 13.96
N ILE A 44 -14.04 -3.02 14.57
CA ILE A 44 -12.73 -2.63 14.04
C ILE A 44 -12.47 -3.27 12.67
N GLU A 45 -12.99 -4.49 12.45
CA GLU A 45 -12.93 -5.22 11.18
C GLU A 45 -13.66 -4.46 10.08
N ASN A 46 -14.81 -3.85 10.39
CA ASN A 46 -15.58 -3.07 9.42
C ASN A 46 -14.84 -1.76 9.07
N ILE A 47 -14.22 -1.11 10.07
CA ILE A 47 -13.37 0.07 9.84
C ILE A 47 -12.20 -0.32 8.92
N LYS A 48 -11.52 -1.43 9.22
CA LYS A 48 -10.39 -1.92 8.42
C LYS A 48 -10.80 -2.27 6.99
N LYS A 49 -11.92 -2.98 6.82
CA LYS A 49 -12.48 -3.31 5.50
C LYS A 49 -12.79 -2.04 4.71
N THR A 50 -13.40 -1.04 5.34
CA THR A 50 -13.72 0.25 4.71
C THR A 50 -12.45 0.98 4.28
N VAL A 51 -11.42 1.05 5.13
CA VAL A 51 -10.13 1.66 4.79
C VAL A 51 -9.48 0.95 3.59
N ASN A 52 -9.46 -0.39 3.60
CA ASN A 52 -8.87 -1.17 2.51
C ASN A 52 -9.62 -0.96 1.19
N ASN A 53 -10.95 -1.03 1.22
CA ASN A 53 -11.77 -0.81 0.02
C ASN A 53 -11.53 0.58 -0.59
N ARG A 54 -11.48 1.62 0.25
CA ARG A 54 -11.20 2.99 -0.20
C ARG A 54 -9.79 3.12 -0.80
N LYS A 55 -8.78 2.50 -0.19
CA LYS A 55 -7.40 2.48 -0.73
C LYS A 55 -7.32 1.76 -2.07
N GLN A 56 -7.98 0.61 -2.19
CA GLN A 56 -8.05 -0.15 -3.46
C GLN A 56 -8.72 0.67 -4.55
N GLU A 57 -9.79 1.39 -4.22
CA GLU A 57 -10.50 2.24 -5.17
C GLU A 57 -9.63 3.41 -5.64
N ILE A 58 -8.92 4.08 -4.72
CA ILE A 58 -7.94 5.12 -5.08
C ILE A 58 -6.85 4.55 -6.00
N GLU A 59 -6.33 3.36 -5.70
CA GLU A 59 -5.33 2.69 -6.55
C GLU A 59 -5.88 2.38 -7.94
N ARG A 60 -7.12 1.88 -8.02
CA ARG A 60 -7.82 1.61 -9.29
C ARG A 60 -7.93 2.88 -10.13
N LEU A 61 -8.44 3.97 -9.54
CA LEU A 61 -8.61 5.26 -10.23
C LEU A 61 -7.28 5.85 -10.68
N ASN A 62 -6.23 5.77 -9.84
CA ASN A 62 -4.88 6.19 -10.23
C ASN A 62 -4.32 5.39 -11.41
N LYS A 63 -4.59 4.08 -11.47
CA LYS A 63 -4.20 3.24 -12.63
C LYS A 63 -4.91 3.67 -13.91
N GLU A 64 -6.18 4.06 -13.83
CA GLU A 64 -6.92 4.58 -14.99
C GLU A 64 -6.33 5.91 -15.47
N ILE A 65 -6.07 6.86 -14.57
CA ILE A 65 -5.40 8.13 -14.92
C ILE A 65 -4.03 7.86 -15.55
N ALA A 66 -3.24 6.95 -14.98
CA ALA A 66 -1.93 6.58 -15.53
C ALA A 66 -2.04 5.94 -16.93
N ARG A 67 -3.09 5.15 -17.19
CA ARG A 67 -3.36 4.58 -18.52
C ARG A 67 -3.67 5.67 -19.54
N VAL A 68 -4.51 6.65 -19.18
CA VAL A 68 -4.81 7.81 -20.03
C VAL A 68 -3.53 8.58 -20.35
N ASN A 69 -2.75 8.96 -19.34
CA ASN A 69 -1.50 9.70 -19.53
C ASN A 69 -0.51 8.94 -20.43
N ARG A 70 -0.36 7.62 -20.24
CA ARG A 70 0.50 6.80 -21.12
C ARG A 70 0.02 6.82 -22.57
N ASN A 71 -1.29 6.68 -22.79
CA ASN A 71 -1.87 6.74 -24.13
C ASN A 71 -1.69 8.12 -24.78
N GLN A 72 -1.82 9.19 -24.00
CA GLN A 72 -1.57 10.55 -24.45
C GLN A 72 -0.12 10.72 -24.91
N SER A 73 0.86 10.35 -24.07
CA SER A 73 2.28 10.42 -24.45
C SER A 73 2.60 9.54 -25.65
N ARG A 74 1.98 8.36 -25.75
CA ARG A 74 2.11 7.47 -26.90
C ARG A 74 1.64 8.14 -28.19
N LEU A 75 0.43 8.71 -28.18
CA LEU A 75 -0.12 9.38 -29.36
C LEU A 75 0.67 10.65 -29.72
N GLN A 76 1.19 11.40 -28.77
CA GLN A 76 2.07 12.54 -29.04
C GLN A 76 3.33 12.13 -29.81
N ARG A 77 3.98 11.02 -29.42
CA ARG A 77 5.12 10.48 -30.18
C ARG A 77 4.70 10.02 -31.57
N ALA A 78 3.58 9.29 -31.66
CA ALA A 78 3.06 8.80 -32.91
C ALA A 78 2.71 9.93 -33.90
N GLU A 79 2.19 11.05 -33.41
CA GLU A 79 1.93 12.26 -34.20
C GLU A 79 3.22 12.82 -34.81
N GLY A 80 4.28 12.89 -34.01
CA GLY A 80 5.61 13.30 -34.47
C GLY A 80 6.15 12.40 -35.58
N TYR A 81 6.03 11.08 -35.40
CA TYR A 81 6.45 10.11 -36.43
C TYR A 81 5.60 10.24 -37.70
N LEU A 82 4.28 10.35 -37.57
CA LEU A 82 3.35 10.49 -38.69
C LEU A 82 3.63 11.76 -39.50
N LYS A 83 3.85 12.90 -38.84
CA LYS A 83 4.19 14.16 -39.50
C LYS A 83 5.49 14.06 -40.31
N ASN A 84 6.50 13.40 -39.76
CA ASN A 84 7.77 13.21 -40.47
C ASN A 84 7.64 12.20 -41.62
N TYR A 85 6.87 11.13 -41.43
CA TYR A 85 6.52 10.19 -42.50
C TYR A 85 5.85 10.92 -43.66
N GLU A 86 4.79 11.69 -43.42
CA GLU A 86 4.06 12.45 -44.44
C GLU A 86 4.97 13.44 -45.17
N LYS A 87 5.85 14.14 -44.43
CA LYS A 87 6.84 15.05 -45.02
C LYS A 87 7.76 14.33 -46.00
N HIS A 88 8.30 13.18 -45.62
CA HIS A 88 9.21 12.43 -46.49
C HIS A 88 8.49 11.71 -47.62
N GLN A 89 7.27 11.23 -47.39
CA GLN A 89 6.40 10.67 -48.41
C GLN A 89 6.09 11.70 -49.50
N ALA A 90 5.78 12.94 -49.14
CA ALA A 90 5.55 14.01 -50.12
C ALA A 90 6.78 14.30 -50.98
N ILE A 91 8.00 14.21 -50.44
CA ILE A 91 9.24 14.35 -51.22
C ILE A 91 9.36 13.17 -52.20
N VAL A 92 9.14 11.94 -51.74
CA VAL A 92 9.20 10.75 -52.60
C VAL A 92 8.18 10.86 -53.74
N GLU A 93 6.93 11.15 -53.42
CA GLU A 93 5.85 11.34 -54.41
C GLU A 93 6.17 12.46 -55.39
N LYS A 94 6.77 13.56 -54.95
CA LYS A 94 7.20 14.66 -55.82
C LYS A 94 8.20 14.19 -56.88
N TYR A 95 9.14 13.32 -56.53
CA TYR A 95 10.11 12.77 -57.48
C TYR A 95 9.53 11.64 -58.35
N GLU A 96 8.65 10.79 -57.79
CA GLU A 96 8.04 9.68 -58.51
C GLU A 96 7.02 10.16 -59.56
N ASN A 97 6.25 11.20 -59.23
CA ASN A 97 5.15 11.71 -60.05
C ASN A 97 5.57 12.85 -60.99
N ASN A 98 6.80 13.36 -60.90
CA ASN A 98 7.30 14.42 -61.79
C ASN A 98 8.37 13.85 -62.74
N PRO A 99 8.06 13.66 -64.04
CA PRO A 99 8.99 13.11 -65.03
C PRO A 99 10.32 13.89 -65.13
N PHE A 100 10.28 15.22 -64.97
CA PHE A 100 11.48 16.05 -65.02
C PHE A 100 12.41 15.78 -63.83
N LEU A 101 11.86 15.71 -62.61
CA LEU A 101 12.65 15.41 -61.41
C LEU A 101 13.16 13.97 -61.42
N LYS A 102 12.36 13.03 -61.94
CA LYS A 102 12.76 11.64 -62.15
C LYS A 102 13.93 11.53 -63.14
N GLY A 103 13.88 12.26 -64.25
CA GLY A 103 15.02 12.40 -65.17
C GLY A 103 16.23 13.04 -64.50
N LYS A 104 16.02 14.08 -63.69
CA LYS A 104 17.09 14.75 -62.93
C LYS A 104 17.80 13.81 -61.96
N MET A 105 17.11 12.86 -61.33
CA MET A 105 17.74 11.84 -60.46
C MET A 105 18.74 10.94 -61.21
N LEU A 106 18.55 10.72 -62.51
CA LEU A 106 19.46 9.89 -63.30
C LEU A 106 20.79 10.58 -63.58
N ILE A 107 20.78 11.92 -63.66
CA ILE A 107 21.93 12.71 -64.10
C ILE A 107 22.60 13.42 -62.91
N SER A 108 21.83 13.80 -61.90
CA SER A 108 22.30 14.58 -60.74
C SER A 108 22.45 13.72 -59.49
N LYS A 109 23.69 13.60 -59.01
CA LYS A 109 24.01 12.90 -57.75
C LYS A 109 23.29 13.51 -56.53
N SER A 110 23.17 14.84 -56.46
CA SER A 110 22.50 15.51 -55.35
C SER A 110 21.01 15.23 -55.34
N ALA A 111 20.34 15.28 -56.49
CA ALA A 111 18.93 14.95 -56.60
C ALA A 111 18.64 13.48 -56.22
N LYS A 112 19.52 12.56 -56.64
CA LYS A 112 19.44 11.15 -56.25
C LYS A 112 19.61 10.97 -54.72
N GLN A 113 20.60 11.63 -54.12
CA GLN A 113 20.82 11.56 -52.67
C GLN A 113 19.65 12.14 -51.86
N GLU A 114 19.04 13.23 -52.31
CA GLU A 114 17.85 13.80 -51.65
C GLU A 114 16.69 12.80 -51.63
N TYR A 115 16.42 12.18 -52.78
CA TYR A 115 15.41 11.12 -52.91
C TYR A 115 15.72 9.92 -52.02
N ASP A 116 16.93 9.36 -52.11
CA ASP A 116 17.32 8.16 -51.36
C ASP A 116 17.22 8.41 -49.84
N ARG A 117 17.63 9.60 -49.37
CA ARG A 117 17.46 10.01 -47.96
C ARG A 117 16.00 10.10 -47.57
N ALA A 118 15.14 10.63 -48.45
CA ALA A 118 13.70 10.71 -48.19
C ALA A 118 13.06 9.32 -48.10
N VAL A 119 13.43 8.38 -48.98
CA VAL A 119 12.95 6.99 -48.94
C VAL A 119 13.36 6.30 -47.63
N ILE A 120 14.64 6.39 -47.26
CA ILE A 120 15.14 5.80 -46.00
C ILE A 120 14.41 6.41 -44.80
N ALA A 121 14.33 7.74 -44.74
CA ALA A 121 13.67 8.42 -43.64
C ALA A 121 12.18 8.06 -43.53
N ARG A 122 11.46 8.04 -44.66
CA ARG A 122 10.06 7.59 -44.72
C ARG A 122 9.91 6.19 -44.15
N ASN A 123 10.71 5.23 -44.62
CA ASN A 123 10.60 3.84 -44.17
C ASN A 123 10.88 3.71 -42.66
N ASN A 124 11.87 4.44 -42.14
CA ASN A 124 12.16 4.48 -40.71
C ASN A 124 10.98 5.03 -39.89
N TYR A 125 10.38 6.15 -40.33
CA TYR A 125 9.23 6.72 -39.64
C TYR A 125 8.00 5.83 -39.72
N GLN A 126 7.80 5.12 -40.84
CA GLN A 126 6.75 4.11 -40.95
C GLN A 126 6.94 2.99 -39.92
N GLU A 127 8.17 2.52 -39.71
CA GLU A 127 8.47 1.53 -38.67
C GLU A 127 8.18 2.07 -37.27
N TYR A 128 8.54 3.32 -36.97
CA TYR A 128 8.24 3.95 -35.68
C TYR A 128 6.74 4.12 -35.44
N MET A 129 5.97 4.52 -36.46
CA MET A 129 4.52 4.57 -36.39
C MET A 129 3.92 3.19 -36.10
N ASN A 130 4.39 2.16 -36.81
CA ASN A 130 3.93 0.78 -36.63
C ASN A 130 4.21 0.26 -35.21
N LYS A 131 5.37 0.60 -34.63
CA LYS A 131 5.70 0.29 -33.22
C LYS A 131 4.74 0.93 -32.24
N GLU A 132 4.26 2.14 -32.55
CA GLU A 132 3.24 2.83 -31.76
C GLU A 132 1.80 2.40 -32.13
N GLY A 133 1.62 1.45 -33.05
CA GLY A 133 0.32 0.91 -33.45
C GLY A 133 -0.48 1.81 -34.41
N ILE A 134 0.18 2.77 -35.07
CA ILE A 134 -0.41 3.67 -36.07
C ILE A 134 0.03 3.25 -37.46
N SER A 135 -0.92 3.08 -38.37
CA SER A 135 -0.65 2.76 -39.80
C SER A 135 -0.74 4.00 -40.68
N ASP A 136 -1.65 4.91 -40.37
CA ASP A 136 -1.97 6.08 -41.19
C ASP A 136 -2.63 7.19 -40.35
N ARG A 137 -2.95 8.31 -41.02
CA ARG A 137 -3.64 9.46 -40.44
C ARG A 137 -5.03 9.09 -39.90
N THR A 138 -5.79 8.31 -40.64
CA THR A 138 -7.16 7.91 -40.25
C THR A 138 -7.17 7.13 -38.93
N LYS A 139 -6.28 6.15 -38.78
CA LYS A 139 -6.14 5.36 -37.56
C LYS A 139 -5.63 6.20 -36.40
N PHE A 140 -4.72 7.15 -36.66
CA PHE A 140 -4.27 8.10 -35.64
C PHE A 140 -5.43 8.94 -35.09
N GLU A 141 -6.22 9.58 -35.98
CA GLU A 141 -7.37 10.40 -35.56
C GLU A 141 -8.43 9.57 -34.84
N SER A 142 -8.69 8.34 -35.29
CA SER A 142 -9.59 7.42 -34.59
C SER A 142 -9.14 7.15 -33.15
N GLN A 143 -7.85 6.84 -32.94
CA GLN A 143 -7.31 6.61 -31.59
C GLN A 143 -7.29 7.88 -30.73
N LYS A 144 -7.05 9.03 -31.35
CA LYS A 144 -7.07 10.34 -30.68
C LYS A 144 -8.49 10.70 -30.22
N ASN A 145 -9.50 10.44 -31.04
CA ASN A 145 -10.90 10.65 -30.67
C ASN A 145 -11.30 9.78 -29.48
N ILE A 146 -10.97 8.47 -29.51
CA ILE A 146 -11.21 7.56 -28.37
C ILE A 146 -10.49 8.07 -27.11
N LEU A 147 -9.25 8.55 -27.22
CA LEU A 147 -8.54 9.11 -26.08
C LEU A 147 -9.26 10.34 -25.51
N SER A 148 -9.73 11.24 -26.38
CA SER A 148 -10.42 12.46 -25.96
C SER A 148 -11.70 12.16 -25.16
N GLU A 149 -12.47 11.13 -25.54
CA GLU A 149 -13.67 10.69 -24.81
C GLU A 149 -13.33 10.19 -23.40
N ILE A 150 -12.17 9.56 -23.22
CA ILE A 150 -11.71 9.04 -21.93
C ILE A 150 -11.07 10.16 -21.09
N GLU A 151 -10.34 11.09 -21.72
CA GLU A 151 -9.70 12.23 -21.05
C GLU A 151 -10.72 13.11 -20.32
N VAL A 152 -11.93 13.26 -20.87
CA VAL A 152 -13.04 13.98 -20.21
C VAL A 152 -13.42 13.39 -18.85
N LYS A 153 -13.13 12.11 -18.60
CA LYS A 153 -13.40 11.43 -17.32
C LYS A 153 -12.27 11.61 -16.28
N VAL A 154 -11.10 12.11 -16.68
CA VAL A 154 -9.96 12.30 -15.76
C VAL A 154 -10.28 13.24 -14.60
N PRO A 155 -10.96 14.39 -14.80
CA PRO A 155 -11.41 15.23 -13.68
C PRO A 155 -12.31 14.48 -12.70
N GLU A 156 -13.27 13.71 -13.21
CA GLU A 156 -14.18 12.89 -12.39
C GLU A 156 -13.38 11.87 -11.54
N PHE A 157 -12.39 11.19 -12.13
CA PHE A 157 -11.52 10.28 -11.37
C PHE A 157 -10.75 10.99 -10.26
N LYS A 158 -10.25 12.21 -10.51
CA LYS A 158 -9.55 13.02 -9.50
C LYS A 158 -10.49 13.45 -8.37
N GLU A 159 -11.71 13.86 -8.68
CA GLU A 159 -12.72 14.19 -7.67
C GLU A 159 -13.09 12.98 -6.82
N GLN A 160 -13.28 11.81 -7.44
CA GLN A 160 -13.54 10.56 -6.74
C GLN A 160 -12.37 10.18 -5.82
N ILE A 161 -11.12 10.29 -6.28
CA ILE A 161 -9.93 10.07 -5.43
C ILE A 161 -9.97 11.02 -4.23
N GLN A 162 -10.17 12.32 -4.46
CA GLN A 162 -10.20 13.31 -3.39
C GLN A 162 -11.31 13.02 -2.37
N PHE A 163 -12.49 12.60 -2.84
CA PHE A 163 -13.59 12.18 -1.98
C PHE A 163 -13.22 10.96 -1.13
N GLN A 164 -12.59 9.94 -1.74
CA GLN A 164 -12.15 8.75 -1.02
C GLN A 164 -11.08 9.08 0.03
N GLU A 165 -10.11 9.93 -0.31
CA GLU A 165 -9.03 10.38 0.57
C GLU A 165 -9.56 11.17 1.78
N LYS A 166 -10.50 12.10 1.56
CA LYS A 166 -11.16 12.85 2.64
C LYS A 166 -11.82 11.91 3.66
N GLY A 167 -12.45 10.84 3.19
CA GLY A 167 -13.08 9.84 4.07
C GLY A 167 -12.10 8.85 4.72
N LEU A 168 -10.83 8.80 4.30
CA LEU A 168 -9.81 7.94 4.90
C LEU A 168 -9.21 8.50 6.19
N GLY A 169 -9.07 9.82 6.32
CA GLY A 169 -8.24 10.43 7.38
C GLY A 169 -8.53 9.94 8.80
N LEU A 170 -9.79 9.97 9.22
CA LEU A 170 -10.20 9.53 10.56
C LEU A 170 -10.08 8.00 10.72
N LEU A 171 -10.54 7.24 9.73
CA LEU A 171 -10.58 5.77 9.78
C LEU A 171 -9.17 5.17 9.77
N ASP A 172 -8.29 5.69 8.91
CA ASP A 172 -6.90 5.26 8.78
C ASP A 172 -6.10 5.59 10.04
N ALA A 173 -6.34 6.75 10.67
CA ALA A 173 -5.73 7.10 11.94
C ALA A 173 -6.13 6.16 13.09
N VAL A 174 -7.39 5.71 13.12
CA VAL A 174 -7.87 4.71 14.08
C VAL A 174 -7.16 3.37 13.86
N ILE A 175 -7.12 2.87 12.62
CA ILE A 175 -6.47 1.59 12.30
C ILE A 175 -4.98 1.63 12.64
N LYS A 176 -4.25 2.67 12.21
CA LYS A 176 -2.83 2.86 12.56
C LYS A 176 -2.61 2.91 14.07
N GLY A 177 -3.47 3.61 14.80
CA GLY A 177 -3.39 3.70 16.26
C GLY A 177 -3.59 2.35 16.95
N ILE A 178 -4.52 1.54 16.46
CA ILE A 178 -4.76 0.17 16.98
C ILE A 178 -3.60 -0.76 16.63
N GLU A 179 -3.02 -0.65 15.43
CA GLU A 179 -1.84 -1.42 15.04
C GLU A 179 -0.62 -1.09 15.90
N ILE A 180 -0.40 0.20 16.21
CA ILE A 180 0.64 0.65 17.15
C ILE A 180 0.39 0.07 18.55
N ALA A 181 -0.87 0.10 19.02
CA ALA A 181 -1.24 -0.48 20.30
C ALA A 181 -0.97 -1.99 20.36
N GLY A 182 -1.26 -2.72 19.27
CA GLY A 182 -0.92 -4.14 19.12
C GLY A 182 0.58 -4.40 19.18
N LYS A 183 1.39 -3.57 18.53
CA LYS A 183 2.87 -3.65 18.60
C LYS A 183 3.37 -3.43 20.04
N GLU A 184 2.81 -2.45 20.74
CA GLU A 184 3.20 -2.14 22.13
C GLU A 184 2.78 -3.26 23.10
N MET A 185 1.58 -3.83 22.91
CA MET A 185 1.14 -5.01 23.65
C MET A 185 2.16 -6.16 23.53
N ASN A 186 2.56 -6.49 22.30
CA ASN A 186 3.52 -7.56 22.03
C ASN A 186 4.88 -7.27 22.69
N ARG A 187 5.34 -6.02 22.64
CA ARG A 187 6.57 -5.57 23.31
C ARG A 187 6.49 -5.78 24.82
N GLN A 188 5.39 -5.37 25.46
CA GLN A 188 5.23 -5.53 26.91
C GLN A 188 5.08 -6.97 27.34
N GLN A 189 4.37 -7.81 26.57
CA GLN A 189 4.28 -9.24 26.82
C GLN A 189 5.67 -9.90 26.75
N LYS A 190 6.49 -9.55 25.75
CA LYS A 190 7.87 -10.02 25.63
C LYS A 190 8.75 -9.58 26.81
N LEU A 191 8.63 -8.33 27.26
CA LEU A 191 9.36 -7.85 28.44
C LEU A 191 8.96 -8.60 29.71
N LYS A 192 7.66 -8.87 29.92
CA LYS A 192 7.17 -9.62 31.08
C LYS A 192 7.68 -11.07 31.05
N SER A 193 7.61 -11.76 29.91
CA SER A 193 8.10 -13.13 29.79
C SER A 193 9.62 -13.23 30.01
N MET A 194 10.40 -12.25 29.53
CA MET A 194 11.84 -12.18 29.83
C MET A 194 12.13 -11.95 31.32
N LYS A 195 11.36 -11.08 32.00
CA LYS A 195 11.50 -10.87 33.45
C LYS A 195 11.18 -12.13 34.26
N VAL A 196 10.14 -12.87 33.87
CA VAL A 196 9.77 -14.16 34.50
C VAL A 196 10.90 -15.18 34.32
N LYS A 197 11.37 -15.38 33.09
CA LYS A 197 12.51 -16.28 32.80
C LYS A 197 13.78 -15.90 33.56
N ARG A 198 14.06 -14.60 33.71
CA ARG A 198 15.21 -14.12 34.50
C ARG A 198 15.04 -14.44 35.99
N LYS A 199 13.85 -14.24 36.56
CA LYS A 199 13.55 -14.61 37.95
C LYS A 199 13.68 -16.12 38.18
N GLU A 200 13.14 -16.94 37.28
CA GLU A 200 13.28 -18.41 37.34
C GLU A 200 14.75 -18.83 37.30
N ARG A 201 15.57 -18.26 36.39
CA ARG A 201 17.01 -18.55 36.34
C ARG A 201 17.74 -18.16 37.62
N ILE A 202 17.38 -17.03 38.23
CA ILE A 202 17.96 -16.61 39.51
C ILE A 202 17.59 -17.63 40.59
N ILE A 203 16.31 -18.01 40.70
CA ILE A 203 15.84 -19.00 41.68
C ILE A 203 16.56 -20.34 41.49
N VAL A 204 16.66 -20.84 40.26
CA VAL A 204 17.37 -22.10 39.95
C VAL A 204 18.84 -22.02 40.34
N LYS A 205 19.54 -20.93 39.99
CA LYS A 205 20.95 -20.72 40.39
C LYS A 205 21.11 -20.64 41.90
N THR A 206 20.18 -19.98 42.60
CA THR A 206 20.17 -19.93 44.06
C THR A 206 19.99 -21.34 44.62
N ILE A 207 18.95 -22.08 44.22
CA ILE A 207 18.72 -23.46 44.70
C ILE A 207 19.95 -24.35 44.45
N GLN A 208 20.58 -24.26 43.28
CA GLN A 208 21.78 -25.03 42.97
C GLN A 208 22.95 -24.66 43.89
N SER A 209 23.22 -23.36 44.08
CA SER A 209 24.25 -22.89 45.01
C SER A 209 24.00 -23.36 46.45
N TRP A 210 22.74 -23.41 46.89
CA TRP A 210 22.38 -23.97 48.20
C TRP A 210 22.60 -25.48 48.28
N LYS A 211 22.31 -26.24 47.22
CA LYS A 211 22.63 -27.68 47.14
C LYS A 211 24.15 -27.91 47.19
N ASP A 212 24.93 -27.11 46.47
CA ASP A 212 26.39 -27.24 46.43
C ASP A 212 27.02 -26.88 47.80
N LYS A 213 26.48 -25.88 48.50
CA LYS A 213 26.86 -25.56 49.90
C LYS A 213 26.44 -26.64 50.90
N LYS A 214 25.28 -27.29 50.68
CA LYS A 214 24.81 -28.44 51.45
C LYS A 214 25.71 -29.67 51.27
N CYS A 215 26.22 -29.93 50.07
CA CYS A 215 27.22 -30.99 49.83
C CYS A 215 28.53 -30.73 50.59
N ARG A 216 28.86 -29.48 50.92
CA ARG A 216 30.02 -29.12 51.75
C ARG A 216 29.76 -29.11 53.26
N SER A 217 28.50 -29.16 53.70
CA SER A 217 28.14 -29.10 55.12
C SER A 217 27.04 -30.12 55.45
N ARG A 218 27.44 -31.33 55.86
CA ARG A 218 26.52 -32.32 56.44
C ARG A 218 26.02 -31.79 57.79
N LEU A 219 24.80 -31.25 57.86
CA LEU A 219 24.01 -31.18 59.11
C LEU A 219 22.49 -31.00 58.81
N ASN A 220 21.69 -31.66 59.66
CA ASN A 220 20.27 -32.03 59.51
C ASN A 220 19.27 -30.88 59.38
N TYR A 221 18.34 -30.94 58.42
CA TYR A 221 17.16 -30.06 58.39
C TYR A 221 15.92 -30.72 57.73
N SER A 222 15.33 -31.69 58.44
CA SER A 222 13.95 -32.17 58.20
C SER A 222 12.89 -31.08 58.47
N TYR A 223 13.26 -30.01 59.20
CA TYR A 223 12.31 -29.06 59.79
C TYR A 223 11.91 -27.87 58.89
N ILE A 224 12.72 -27.50 57.88
CA ILE A 224 12.50 -26.23 57.14
C ILE A 224 11.63 -26.40 55.87
N ILE A 225 11.62 -27.59 55.25
CA ILE A 225 10.87 -27.84 54.00
C ILE A 225 9.35 -27.67 54.19
N LYS A 226 8.81 -27.94 55.38
CA LYS A 226 7.39 -27.71 55.70
C LYS A 226 7.01 -26.22 55.75
N LYS A 227 7.96 -25.31 55.98
CA LYS A 227 7.68 -23.87 56.16
C LYS A 227 7.71 -23.07 54.86
N THR A 228 8.38 -23.57 53.82
CA THR A 228 8.42 -22.92 52.50
C THR A 228 7.33 -23.39 51.55
N LEU A 229 6.84 -24.63 51.68
CA LEU A 229 5.74 -25.15 50.84
C LEU A 229 4.36 -24.58 51.21
N SER A 230 4.14 -24.16 52.46
CA SER A 230 2.88 -23.53 52.90
C SER A 230 2.70 -22.08 52.45
N ALA A 231 3.75 -21.44 51.92
CA ALA A 231 3.69 -20.09 51.37
C ALA A 231 3.30 -20.05 49.88
N VAL A 232 3.10 -21.21 49.23
CA VAL A 232 2.85 -21.32 47.78
C VAL A 232 1.42 -21.82 47.45
N THR A 233 0.59 -22.20 48.44
CA THR A 233 -0.82 -22.52 48.20
C THR A 233 -1.72 -21.29 48.39
N PRO A 234 -2.47 -20.85 47.36
CA PRO A 234 -3.54 -19.88 47.55
C PRO A 234 -4.66 -20.54 48.37
N ARG A 235 -5.06 -19.91 49.49
CA ARG A 235 -6.28 -20.28 50.21
C ARG A 235 -7.49 -20.09 49.27
N GLY A 236 -8.01 -21.19 48.75
CA GLY A 236 -9.31 -21.23 48.08
C GLY A 236 -10.42 -20.87 49.07
N ARG A 237 -11.18 -19.83 48.76
CA ARG A 237 -12.46 -19.51 49.42
C ARG A 237 -13.62 -20.11 48.61
N GLY A 238 -14.50 -20.78 49.35
CA GLY A 238 -15.92 -21.03 49.05
C GLY A 238 -16.21 -22.33 48.29
N ILE A 239 -17.35 -23.01 48.48
CA ILE A 239 -18.59 -22.81 49.26
C ILE A 239 -19.38 -24.15 49.14
N TYR A 240 -20.13 -24.49 50.21
CA TYR A 240 -21.29 -25.42 50.37
C TYR A 240 -21.65 -26.50 49.32
N LYS A 241 -21.96 -27.70 49.83
CA LYS A 241 -23.31 -28.31 49.79
C LYS A 241 -23.41 -29.51 50.75
N GLY A 242 -24.50 -29.53 51.51
CA GLY A 242 -24.94 -30.51 52.48
C GLY A 242 -26.18 -29.94 53.13
#